data_AF-A0A8W8NCX4-F1
#
_entry.id   AF-A0A8W8NCX4-F1
#
_cell.length_a   1.000
_cell.length_b   1.000
_cell.length_c   1.000
_cell.angle_alpha   90.00
_cell.angle_beta   90.00
_cell.angle_gamma   90.00
#
_symmetry.space_group_name_H-M   'P 1'
#
loop_
_entity.id
_entity.type
_entity.pdbx_description
1 polymer ?
#
loop_
_entity_poly.entity_id
_entity_poly.type
_entity_poly.pdbx_seq_one_letter_code
_entity_poly.pdbx_strand_id
1 'polypeptide(L)'
;GRNPVQFQKKVMSPFVAMTNIENFNKGCLEFGLAKEFEFQSGDLWEVRKGPFLNVINCLHSLGFVANSKKVMPCYQGEVTKFLDRD
;
A
#
# COMPACT_ATOMS: atom_id res chain seq x y z
N GLY A 1 20.79 8.84 -9.70
CA GLY A 1 20.10 8.89 -8.38
C GLY A 1 18.60 8.81 -8.61
N ARG A 2 17.82 8.22 -7.70
CA ARG A 2 16.36 8.23 -7.80
C ARG A 2 15.84 9.67 -7.60
N ASN A 3 14.78 10.03 -8.32
CA ASN A 3 14.13 11.33 -8.16
C ASN A 3 13.60 11.49 -6.71
N PRO A 4 13.56 12.72 -6.17
CA PRO A 4 12.99 12.97 -4.86
C PRO A 4 11.53 12.52 -4.82
N VAL A 5 11.18 11.76 -3.77
CA VAL A 5 9.78 11.41 -3.51
C VAL A 5 9.02 12.69 -3.18
N GLN A 6 7.96 12.97 -3.94
CA GLN A 6 7.09 14.10 -3.66
C GLN A 6 6.20 13.74 -2.46
N PHE A 7 6.53 14.29 -1.30
CA PHE A 7 5.76 14.13 -0.06
C PHE A 7 5.44 15.50 0.55
N GLN A 8 4.21 15.68 1.00
CA GLN A 8 3.76 16.93 1.61
C GLN A 8 3.48 16.76 3.12
N LYS A 9 4.17 17.57 3.93
CA LYS A 9 4.03 17.64 5.39
C LYS A 9 2.80 18.48 5.75
N LYS A 10 1.59 17.88 5.85
CA LYS A 10 0.33 18.44 6.43
C LYS A 10 -0.86 17.48 6.18
N VAL A 11 -0.70 16.22 6.57
CA VAL A 11 -1.67 15.15 6.25
C VAL A 11 -3.05 15.30 6.92
N MET A 12 -3.25 16.28 7.79
CA MET A 12 -4.58 16.62 8.29
C MET A 12 -5.49 17.25 7.21
N SER A 13 -4.90 17.77 6.13
CA SER A 13 -5.66 18.18 4.95
C SER A 13 -6.02 16.95 4.10
N PRO A 14 -7.31 16.71 3.79
CA PRO A 14 -7.72 15.59 2.94
C PRO A 14 -6.99 15.56 1.60
N PHE A 15 -6.85 16.73 0.96
CA PHE A 15 -6.15 16.86 -0.31
C PHE A 15 -4.70 16.38 -0.21
N VAL A 16 -3.98 16.82 0.84
CA VAL A 16 -2.58 16.43 1.06
C VAL A 16 -2.46 14.93 1.34
N ALA A 17 -3.35 14.37 2.17
CA ALA A 17 -3.34 12.96 2.47
C ALA A 17 -3.62 12.11 1.23
N MET A 18 -4.65 12.44 0.47
CA MET A 18 -5.04 11.71 -0.74
C MET A 18 -3.95 11.77 -1.81
N THR A 19 -3.33 12.93 -2.04
CA THR A 19 -2.19 13.03 -2.98
C THR A 19 -1.00 12.19 -2.54
N ASN A 20 -0.69 12.15 -1.23
CA ASN A 20 0.39 11.30 -0.72
C ASN A 20 0.08 9.79 -0.94
N ILE A 21 -1.18 9.38 -0.80
CA ILE A 21 -1.62 8.01 -1.07
C ILE A 21 -1.50 7.67 -2.56
N GLU A 22 -1.92 8.56 -3.44
CA GLU A 22 -1.78 8.37 -4.89
C GLU A 22 -0.30 8.25 -5.31
N ASN A 23 0.57 9.05 -4.72
CA ASN A 23 2.01 8.95 -4.93
C ASN A 23 2.58 7.60 -4.45
N PHE A 24 2.07 7.07 -3.33
CA PHE A 24 2.43 5.73 -2.85
C PHE A 24 2.01 4.65 -3.85
N ASN A 25 0.76 4.67 -4.32
CA ASN A 25 0.25 3.69 -5.28
C ASN A 25 1.06 3.70 -6.59
N LYS A 26 1.35 4.89 -7.12
CA LYS A 26 2.23 5.06 -8.27
C LYS A 26 3.62 4.44 -8.02
N GLY A 27 4.20 4.70 -6.84
CA GLY A 27 5.46 4.09 -6.43
C GLY A 27 5.40 2.56 -6.37
N CYS A 28 4.28 2.00 -5.93
CA CYS A 28 4.07 0.54 -5.91
C CYS A 28 4.02 -0.06 -7.31
N LEU A 29 3.30 0.57 -8.25
CA LEU A 29 3.28 0.14 -9.65
C LEU A 29 4.67 0.19 -10.28
N GLU A 30 5.39 1.29 -10.09
CA GLU A 30 6.78 1.44 -10.58
C GLU A 30 7.72 0.41 -9.94
N PHE A 31 7.45 0.03 -8.68
CA PHE A 31 8.19 -1.02 -8.00
C PHE A 31 7.86 -2.41 -8.53
N GLY A 32 6.74 -2.61 -9.24
CA GLY A 32 6.32 -3.87 -9.85
C GLY A 32 5.16 -4.57 -9.15
N LEU A 33 4.41 -3.87 -8.29
CA LEU A 33 3.15 -4.38 -7.76
C LEU A 33 2.09 -4.41 -8.87
N ALA A 34 1.27 -5.46 -8.92
CA ALA A 34 0.16 -5.54 -9.85
C ALA A 34 -0.95 -4.54 -9.48
N LYS A 35 -1.60 -3.97 -10.49
CA LYS A 35 -2.59 -2.90 -10.32
C LYS A 35 -3.80 -3.32 -9.49
N GLU A 36 -4.18 -4.60 -9.52
CA GLU A 36 -5.28 -5.12 -8.69
C GLU A 36 -5.02 -5.01 -7.17
N PHE A 37 -3.77 -4.83 -6.75
CA PHE A 37 -3.40 -4.65 -5.34
C PHE A 37 -3.25 -3.18 -4.95
N GLU A 38 -3.51 -2.22 -5.83
CA GLU A 38 -3.67 -0.82 -5.41
C GLU A 38 -4.93 -0.64 -4.56
N PHE A 39 -4.94 0.37 -3.70
CA PHE A 39 -6.12 0.76 -2.93
C PHE A 39 -6.53 2.21 -3.24
N GLN A 40 -7.78 2.56 -3.01
CA GLN A 40 -8.25 3.93 -3.23
C GLN A 40 -7.91 4.83 -2.04
N SER A 41 -7.73 6.14 -2.26
CA SER A 41 -7.40 7.07 -1.18
C SER A 41 -8.41 7.04 -0.02
N GLY A 42 -9.70 6.81 -0.32
CA GLY A 42 -10.75 6.63 0.68
C GLY A 42 -10.61 5.37 1.55
N ASP A 43 -9.97 4.32 1.03
CA ASP A 43 -9.76 3.05 1.76
C ASP A 43 -8.89 3.25 3.01
N LEU A 44 -7.95 4.19 2.96
CA LEU A 44 -7.11 4.58 4.09
C LEU A 44 -7.67 5.82 4.81
N TRP A 45 -8.02 6.88 4.08
CA TRP A 45 -8.31 8.19 4.65
C TRP A 45 -9.61 8.23 5.48
N GLU A 46 -10.64 7.51 5.06
CA GLU A 46 -11.96 7.56 5.73
C GLU A 46 -12.05 6.64 6.95
N VAL A 47 -11.01 5.85 7.22
CA VAL A 47 -10.89 4.98 8.41
C VAL A 47 -12.07 3.99 8.53
N ARG A 48 -12.57 3.50 7.39
CA ARG A 48 -13.65 2.49 7.35
C ARG A 48 -13.07 1.08 7.36
N LYS A 49 -13.54 0.24 8.29
CA LYS A 49 -13.00 -1.12 8.52
C LYS A 49 -12.97 -2.00 7.27
N GLY A 50 -14.06 -2.01 6.48
CA GLY A 50 -14.16 -2.85 5.28
C GLY A 50 -13.15 -2.46 4.20
N PRO A 51 -13.22 -1.23 3.67
CA PRO A 51 -12.26 -0.72 2.69
C PRO A 51 -10.80 -0.80 3.12
N PHE A 52 -10.51 -0.65 4.42
CA PHE A 52 -9.15 -0.74 4.95
C PHE A 52 -8.46 -2.08 4.67
N LEU A 53 -9.22 -3.16 4.43
CA LEU A 53 -8.64 -4.45 4.01
C LEU A 53 -7.88 -4.34 2.68
N ASN A 54 -8.26 -3.43 1.77
CA ASN A 54 -7.53 -3.18 0.53
C ASN A 54 -6.11 -2.66 0.81
N VAL A 55 -5.98 -1.78 1.83
CA VAL A 55 -4.68 -1.24 2.27
C VAL A 55 -3.79 -2.36 2.79
N ILE A 56 -4.36 -3.24 3.63
CA ILE A 56 -3.61 -4.39 4.18
C ILE A 56 -3.18 -5.34 3.07
N ASN A 57 -4.09 -5.72 2.17
CA ASN A 57 -3.79 -6.58 1.03
C ASN A 57 -2.68 -5.99 0.14
N CYS A 58 -2.72 -4.68 -0.12
CA CYS A 58 -1.67 -3.96 -0.84
C CYS A 58 -0.30 -4.14 -0.17
N LEU A 59 -0.22 -3.91 1.14
CA LEU A 59 1.04 -4.02 1.91
C LEU A 59 1.59 -5.45 1.93
N HIS A 60 0.73 -6.47 2.09
CA HIS A 60 1.15 -7.86 2.00
C HIS A 60 1.72 -8.19 0.62
N SER A 61 0.98 -7.88 -0.45
CA SER A 61 1.42 -8.12 -1.83
C SER A 61 2.72 -7.38 -2.15
N LEU A 62 2.85 -6.12 -1.73
CA LEU A 62 4.08 -5.34 -1.89
C LEU A 62 5.25 -5.98 -1.14
N GLY A 63 5.03 -6.50 0.07
CA GLY A 63 6.03 -7.24 0.84
C GLY A 63 6.56 -8.46 0.08
N PHE A 64 5.67 -9.27 -0.51
CA PHE A 64 6.09 -10.41 -1.33
C PHE A 64 6.82 -10.00 -2.62
N VAL A 65 6.42 -8.90 -3.26
CA VAL A 65 7.16 -8.32 -4.39
C VAL A 65 8.55 -7.83 -3.96
N ALA A 66 8.68 -7.24 -2.77
CA ALA A 66 9.97 -6.83 -2.22
C ALA A 66 10.88 -8.05 -1.97
N ASN A 67 10.32 -9.15 -1.48
CA ASN A 67 11.05 -10.42 -1.29
C ASN A 67 11.56 -11.00 -2.62
N SER A 68 10.75 -10.99 -3.68
CA SER A 68 11.19 -11.47 -5.00
C SER A 68 12.35 -10.64 -5.56
N LYS A 69 12.45 -9.37 -5.14
CA LYS A 69 13.54 -8.44 -5.44
C LYS A 69 14.69 -8.47 -4.43
N LYS A 70 14.66 -9.37 -3.45
CA LYS A 70 15.68 -9.56 -2.40
C LYS A 70 15.93 -8.29 -1.56
N VAL A 71 14.91 -7.46 -1.38
CA VAL A 71 14.99 -6.31 -0.48
C VAL A 71 15.05 -6.79 0.97
N MET A 72 15.92 -6.18 1.78
CA MET A 72 16.12 -6.51 3.19
C MET A 72 15.58 -5.38 4.10
N PRO A 73 14.93 -5.71 5.23
CA PRO A 73 14.64 -7.07 5.70
C PRO A 73 13.58 -7.77 4.84
N CYS A 74 13.69 -9.11 4.77
CA CYS A 74 12.68 -9.95 4.11
C CYS A 74 11.33 -9.79 4.84
N TYR A 75 10.27 -9.54 4.09
CA TYR A 75 8.91 -9.49 4.60
C TYR A 75 8.46 -10.88 5.05
N GLN A 76 7.88 -10.99 6.25
CA GLN A 76 7.50 -12.24 6.90
C GLN A 76 5.99 -12.36 7.16
N GLY A 77 5.18 -11.44 6.64
CA GLY A 77 3.75 -11.46 6.90
C GLY A 77 3.06 -12.67 6.27
N GLU A 78 2.05 -13.20 6.96
CA GLU A 78 1.24 -14.34 6.49
C GLU A 78 -0.10 -13.85 5.92
N VAL A 79 -0.50 -14.38 4.76
CA VAL A 79 -1.83 -14.12 4.21
C VAL A 79 -2.82 -15.05 4.90
N THR A 80 -3.59 -14.51 5.85
CA THR A 80 -4.62 -15.31 6.54
C THR A 80 -5.92 -15.24 5.74
N LYS A 81 -6.35 -16.37 5.16
CA LYS A 81 -7.68 -16.46 4.53
C LYS A 81 -8.72 -16.66 5.62
N PHE A 82 -9.55 -15.64 5.87
CA PHE A 82 -10.64 -15.73 6.85
C PHE A 82 -11.81 -16.63 6.40
N LEU A 83 -11.82 -17.07 5.14
CA LEU A 83 -12.83 -17.98 4.60
C LEU A 83 -12.69 -19.42 5.10
N ASP A 84 -11.54 -19.79 5.71
CA ASP A 84 -11.28 -21.15 6.20
C ASP A 84 -11.57 -21.31 7.71
N ARG A 85 -12.29 -20.36 8.32
CA ARG A 85 -12.76 -20.49 9.71
C ARG A 85 -14.21 -20.94 9.70
N ASP A 86 -14.38 -22.25 9.53
CA ASP A 86 -15.59 -22.98 9.93
C ASP A 86 -15.79 -22.95 11.46
#